data_AF-A0A7V4KH14-F1
#
_entry.id   AF-A0A7V4KH14-F1
#
_cell.length_a   1.000
_cell.length_b   1.000
_cell.length_c   1.000
_cell.angle_alpha   90.00
_cell.angle_beta   90.00
_cell.angle_gamma   90.00
#
_symmetry.space_group_name_H-M   'P 1'
#
loop_
_entity.id
_entity.type
_entity.pdbx_description
1 polymer ?
#
loop_
_entity_poly.entity_id
_entity_poly.type
_entity_poly.pdbx_seq_one_letter_code
_entity_poly.pdbx_strand_id
1 'polypeptide(L)'
;MDRETYLKLRKESLNKISEVKDVIICKEITEELISEIWYRQEFDRRNLQTIDGKKIIILSPGEKTTGSIVDFINAKVNIDGKVYIGDVEIHKNRSDWFKHKHFQQKGYENIIFHVFYNYDTKKEIVLNKKIFEICLKDRI
;
A
#
# COMPACT_ATOMS: atom_id res chain seq x y z
N MET A 1 -0.14 -14.90 45.54
CA MET A 1 -0.74 -15.13 44.21
C MET A 1 0.05 -16.24 43.55
N ASP A 2 -0.59 -17.35 43.19
CA ASP A 2 0.08 -18.50 42.57
C ASP A 2 0.40 -18.26 41.08
N ARG A 3 1.27 -19.12 40.54
CA ARG A 3 1.79 -19.03 39.16
C ARG A 3 0.67 -19.13 38.12
N GLU A 4 -0.33 -19.96 38.35
CA GLU A 4 -1.46 -20.15 37.44
C GLU A 4 -2.30 -18.89 37.33
N THR A 5 -2.58 -18.27 38.48
CA THR A 5 -3.31 -16.99 38.57
C THR A 5 -2.55 -15.88 37.84
N TYR A 6 -1.23 -15.79 38.02
CA TYR A 6 -0.40 -14.80 37.31
C TYR A 6 -0.43 -14.99 35.79
N LEU A 7 -0.28 -16.22 35.30
CA LEU A 7 -0.26 -16.52 33.87
C LEU A 7 -1.61 -16.26 33.20
N LYS A 8 -2.71 -16.59 33.90
CA LYS A 8 -4.07 -16.29 33.44
C LYS A 8 -4.29 -14.79 33.28
N LEU A 9 -3.97 -14.00 34.31
CA LEU A 9 -4.09 -12.54 34.27
C LEU A 9 -3.20 -11.90 33.20
N ARG A 10 -1.99 -12.44 32.99
CA ARG A 10 -1.08 -11.97 31.93
C ARG A 10 -1.61 -12.26 30.53
N LYS A 11 -2.20 -13.44 30.31
CA LYS A 11 -2.82 -13.82 29.03
C LYS A 11 -4.07 -12.98 28.74
N GLU A 12 -4.92 -12.76 29.74
CA GLU A 12 -6.09 -11.87 29.63
C GLU A 12 -5.68 -10.43 29.33
N SER A 13 -4.63 -9.92 29.98
CA SER A 13 -4.09 -8.58 29.72
C SER A 13 -3.50 -8.46 28.31
N LEU A 14 -2.78 -9.46 27.83
CA LEU A 14 -2.23 -9.49 26.46
C LEU A 14 -3.34 -9.55 25.41
N ASN A 15 -4.38 -10.36 25.62
CA ASN A 15 -5.55 -10.41 24.75
C ASN A 15 -6.30 -9.08 24.73
N LYS A 16 -6.44 -8.41 25.88
CA LYS A 16 -7.04 -7.09 25.97
C LYS A 16 -6.21 -6.03 25.24
N ILE A 17 -4.88 -6.13 25.28
CA ILE A 17 -3.98 -5.27 24.53
C ILE A 17 -4.07 -5.54 23.02
N SER A 18 -4.18 -6.80 22.58
CA SER A 18 -4.38 -7.12 21.15
C SER A 18 -5.74 -6.65 20.67
N GLU A 19 -6.82 -6.88 21.43
CA GLU A 19 -8.16 -6.38 21.10
C GLU A 19 -8.19 -4.85 21.05
N VAL A 20 -7.52 -4.16 21.99
CA VAL A 20 -7.44 -2.69 21.97
C VAL A 20 -6.56 -2.20 20.81
N LYS A 21 -5.49 -2.91 20.44
CA LYS A 21 -4.70 -2.61 19.23
C LYS A 21 -5.54 -2.79 17.98
N ASP A 22 -6.30 -3.88 17.87
CA ASP A 22 -7.20 -4.16 16.76
C ASP A 22 -8.31 -3.10 16.69
N VAL A 23 -8.87 -2.67 17.82
CA VAL A 23 -9.88 -1.60 17.92
C VAL A 23 -9.31 -0.22 17.57
N ILE A 24 -8.05 0.08 17.92
CA ILE A 24 -7.38 1.33 17.52
C ILE A 24 -7.00 1.30 16.03
N ILE A 25 -6.72 0.11 15.48
CA ILE A 25 -6.48 -0.13 14.04
C ILE A 25 -7.80 -0.27 13.25
N CYS A 26 -8.97 -0.38 13.92
CA CYS A 26 -10.30 -0.27 13.30
C CYS A 26 -10.69 1.16 12.89
N LYS A 27 -9.75 2.10 12.84
CA LYS A 27 -9.94 3.28 11.99
C LYS A 27 -10.01 2.74 10.55
N GLU A 28 -11.20 2.81 9.96
CA GLU A 28 -11.43 2.29 8.61
C GLU A 28 -10.28 2.70 7.68
N ILE A 29 -9.64 1.72 7.03
CA ILE A 29 -8.54 2.01 6.09
C ILE A 29 -9.13 2.80 4.92
N THR A 30 -8.76 4.06 4.82
CA THR A 30 -9.13 5.00 3.76
C THR A 30 -7.96 5.22 2.80
N GLU A 31 -8.24 5.67 1.57
CA GLU A 31 -7.19 6.05 0.61
C GLU A 31 -6.31 7.17 1.13
N GLU A 32 -6.88 8.14 1.86
CA GLU A 32 -6.11 9.21 2.50
C GLU A 32 -5.09 8.64 3.50
N LEU A 33 -5.48 7.64 4.30
CA LEU A 33 -4.56 6.99 5.24
C LEU A 33 -3.47 6.22 4.50
N ILE A 34 -3.82 5.49 3.44
CA ILE A 34 -2.86 4.76 2.59
C ILE A 34 -1.87 5.76 1.95
N SER A 35 -2.38 6.91 1.49
CA SER A 35 -1.61 8.00 0.91
C SER A 35 -0.63 8.61 1.90
N GLU A 36 -1.03 8.88 3.14
CA GLU A 36 -0.12 9.34 4.18
C GLU A 36 0.93 8.30 4.56
N ILE A 37 0.55 7.02 4.67
CA ILE A 37 1.48 5.91 4.94
C ILE A 37 2.51 5.79 3.82
N TRP A 38 2.07 5.88 2.56
CA TRP A 38 2.96 5.91 1.40
C TRP A 38 3.88 7.12 1.47
N TYR A 39 3.36 8.33 1.63
CA TYR A 39 4.15 9.55 1.64
C TYR A 39 5.23 9.55 2.72
N ARG A 40 4.86 9.15 3.95
CA ARG A 40 5.78 9.07 5.10
C ARG A 40 6.66 7.82 5.08
N GLN A 41 6.37 6.88 4.17
CA GLN A 41 7.04 5.58 4.06
C GLN A 41 6.94 4.76 5.37
N GLU A 42 5.81 4.90 6.09
CA GLU A 42 5.53 4.31 7.41
C GLU A 42 4.95 2.88 7.29
N PHE A 43 5.68 1.99 6.62
CA PHE A 43 5.33 0.57 6.47
C PHE A 43 6.61 -0.29 6.37
N ASP A 44 6.48 -1.60 6.53
CA ASP A 44 7.61 -2.52 6.43
C ASP A 44 8.14 -2.64 4.99
N ARG A 45 9.25 -1.95 4.76
CA ARG A 45 9.99 -1.91 3.49
C ARG A 45 10.99 -3.07 3.35
N ARG A 46 11.16 -3.93 4.37
CA ARG A 46 12.03 -5.11 4.26
C ARG A 46 11.44 -6.08 3.26
N ASN A 47 12.28 -6.57 2.35
CA ASN A 47 11.87 -7.48 1.28
C ASN A 47 10.61 -6.97 0.54
N LEU A 48 10.54 -5.67 0.28
CA LEU A 48 9.44 -5.09 -0.50
C LEU A 48 9.49 -5.64 -1.92
N GLN A 49 8.36 -6.16 -2.37
CA GLN A 49 8.22 -6.80 -3.67
C GLN A 49 6.91 -6.39 -4.33
N THR A 50 6.90 -6.43 -5.65
CA THR A 50 5.66 -6.35 -6.42
C THR A 50 4.83 -7.62 -6.22
N ILE A 51 3.55 -7.59 -6.61
CA ILE A 51 2.71 -8.80 -6.59
C ILE A 51 3.25 -9.94 -7.46
N ASP A 52 4.09 -9.62 -8.46
CA ASP A 52 4.75 -10.57 -9.36
C ASP A 52 6.19 -10.91 -8.93
N GLY A 53 6.58 -10.56 -7.70
CA GLY A 53 7.80 -11.02 -7.03
C GLY A 53 9.07 -10.23 -7.33
N LYS A 54 9.00 -9.10 -8.04
CA LYS A 54 10.15 -8.25 -8.32
C LYS A 54 10.54 -7.45 -7.10
N LYS A 55 11.82 -7.35 -6.80
CA LYS A 55 12.34 -6.58 -5.67
C LYS A 55 12.14 -5.09 -5.91
N ILE A 56 11.64 -4.39 -4.89
CA ILE A 56 11.41 -2.95 -4.91
C ILE A 56 12.31 -2.25 -3.90
N ILE A 57 12.92 -1.14 -4.32
CA ILE A 57 13.51 -0.15 -3.42
C ILE A 57 12.91 1.20 -3.78
N ILE A 58 12.16 1.80 -2.85
CA ILE A 58 11.62 3.15 -3.02
C ILE A 58 12.74 4.16 -2.74
N LEU A 59 13.13 4.92 -3.76
CA LEU A 59 14.15 5.97 -3.66
C LEU A 59 13.52 7.32 -3.33
N SER A 60 12.31 7.58 -3.84
CA SER A 60 11.45 8.71 -3.49
C SER A 60 9.98 8.31 -3.66
N PRO A 61 9.09 8.61 -2.70
CA PRO A 61 7.64 8.37 -2.84
C PRO A 61 6.96 9.26 -3.89
N GLY A 62 7.63 10.32 -4.34
CA GLY A 62 7.06 11.35 -5.22
C GLY A 62 6.48 12.54 -4.43
N GLU A 63 5.86 13.46 -5.16
CA GLU A 63 5.20 14.65 -4.63
C GLU A 63 3.69 14.45 -4.63
N LYS A 64 3.03 14.61 -3.47
CA LYS A 64 1.58 14.47 -3.33
C LYS A 64 0.88 15.56 -4.14
N THR A 65 -0.08 15.17 -4.96
CA THR A 65 -0.87 16.10 -5.77
C THR A 65 -2.24 16.35 -5.15
N THR A 66 -2.81 17.55 -5.37
CA THR A 66 -4.16 17.91 -4.91
C THR A 66 -5.04 18.19 -6.13
N GLY A 67 -6.19 17.53 -6.21
CA GLY A 67 -7.12 17.69 -7.34
C GLY A 67 -6.58 17.18 -8.69
N SER A 68 -5.54 16.35 -8.66
CA SER A 68 -4.96 15.71 -9.84
C SER A 68 -5.63 14.37 -10.12
N ILE A 69 -5.31 13.84 -11.29
CA ILE A 69 -5.74 12.52 -11.75
C ILE A 69 -4.99 11.40 -11.02
N VAL A 70 -3.79 11.69 -10.51
CA VAL A 70 -2.94 10.78 -9.75
C VAL A 70 -2.72 11.28 -8.33
N ASP A 71 -2.30 10.39 -7.42
CA ASP A 71 -2.00 10.76 -6.02
C ASP A 71 -0.60 11.36 -5.85
N PHE A 72 0.40 10.82 -6.56
CA PHE A 72 1.78 11.33 -6.51
C PHE A 72 2.41 11.41 -7.89
N ILE A 73 3.20 12.46 -8.10
CA ILE A 73 4.01 12.63 -9.31
C ILE A 73 5.50 12.42 -9.03
N ASN A 74 6.25 12.02 -10.06
CA ASN A 74 7.72 11.95 -10.02
C ASN A 74 8.31 11.05 -8.92
N ALA A 75 7.61 9.99 -8.53
CA ALA A 75 8.16 8.95 -7.66
C ALA A 75 9.36 8.28 -8.35
N LYS A 76 10.34 7.89 -7.55
CA LYS A 76 11.58 7.25 -8.02
C LYS A 76 11.78 5.93 -7.31
N VAL A 77 11.94 4.87 -8.08
CA VAL A 77 11.90 3.49 -7.58
C VAL A 77 12.89 2.63 -8.35
N ASN A 78 13.54 1.71 -7.66
CA ASN A 78 14.37 0.68 -8.26
C ASN A 78 13.61 -0.65 -8.24
N ILE A 79 13.45 -1.27 -9.40
CA ILE A 79 12.81 -2.58 -9.59
C ILE A 79 13.82 -3.52 -10.23
N ASP A 80 14.20 -4.57 -9.51
CA ASP A 80 15.23 -5.55 -9.94
C ASP A 80 16.49 -4.90 -10.54
N GLY A 81 16.98 -3.81 -9.92
CA GLY A 81 18.19 -3.11 -10.35
C GLY A 81 17.96 -1.99 -11.36
N LYS A 82 16.77 -1.87 -11.97
CA LYS A 82 16.45 -0.78 -12.90
C LYS A 82 15.68 0.35 -12.22
N VAL A 83 16.10 1.59 -12.46
CA VAL A 83 15.42 2.78 -11.93
C VAL A 83 14.29 3.20 -12.86
N TYR A 84 13.13 3.47 -12.27
CA TYR A 84 11.95 4.04 -12.91
C TYR A 84 11.61 5.37 -12.25
N ILE A 85 11.12 6.31 -13.05
CA ILE A 85 10.57 7.59 -12.61
C ILE A 85 9.18 7.72 -13.22
N GLY A 86 8.20 8.11 -12.41
CA GLY A 86 6.82 8.27 -12.85
C GLY A 86 5.87 8.40 -11.68
N ASP A 87 4.58 8.25 -11.98
CA ASP A 87 3.51 8.60 -11.05
C ASP A 87 3.00 7.38 -10.28
N VAL A 88 2.39 7.63 -9.13
CA VAL A 88 1.81 6.63 -8.23
C VAL A 88 0.32 6.90 -8.07
N GLU A 89 -0.46 5.85 -8.23
CA GLU A 89 -1.89 5.80 -7.93
C GLU A 89 -2.14 4.97 -6.68
N ILE A 90 -3.02 5.44 -5.81
CA ILE A 90 -3.38 4.80 -4.55
C ILE A 90 -4.85 4.42 -4.53
N HIS A 91 -5.13 3.18 -4.15
CA HIS A 91 -6.50 2.71 -3.95
C HIS A 91 -6.67 1.90 -2.67
N LYS A 92 -7.90 1.86 -2.15
CA LYS A 92 -8.23 0.91 -1.07
C LYS A 92 -8.17 -0.52 -1.57
N ASN A 93 -8.81 -0.83 -2.68
CA ASN A 93 -8.83 -2.16 -3.27
C ASN A 93 -8.11 -2.18 -4.61
N ARG A 94 -7.47 -3.30 -4.92
CA ARG A 94 -6.86 -3.50 -6.24
C ARG A 94 -7.89 -3.35 -7.37
N SER A 95 -9.13 -3.78 -7.15
CA SER A 95 -10.19 -3.69 -8.16
C SER A 95 -10.65 -2.27 -8.48
N ASP A 96 -10.36 -1.29 -7.63
CA ASP A 96 -10.75 0.11 -7.83
C ASP A 96 -10.07 0.68 -9.09
N TRP A 97 -8.87 0.19 -9.44
CA TRP A 97 -8.22 0.45 -10.73
C TRP A 97 -9.15 0.29 -11.95
N PHE A 98 -10.03 -0.71 -11.95
CA PHE A 98 -10.93 -0.96 -13.08
C PHE A 98 -12.19 -0.07 -13.05
N LYS A 99 -12.58 0.43 -11.88
CA LYS A 99 -13.79 1.26 -11.70
C LYS A 99 -13.60 2.64 -12.30
N HIS A 100 -12.40 3.18 -12.21
CA HIS A 100 -12.12 4.54 -12.61
C HIS A 100 -11.90 4.75 -14.13
N LYS A 101 -12.08 3.73 -14.98
CA LYS A 101 -11.94 3.83 -16.45
C LYS A 101 -10.65 4.56 -16.90
N HIS A 102 -9.58 4.42 -16.11
CA HIS A 102 -8.27 5.04 -16.31
C HIS A 102 -7.62 4.75 -17.68
N PHE A 103 -8.10 3.71 -18.38
CA PHE A 103 -7.55 3.27 -19.66
C PHE A 103 -7.71 4.28 -20.83
N GLN A 104 -8.56 5.31 -20.71
CA GLN A 104 -8.96 6.16 -21.85
C GLN A 104 -8.55 7.64 -21.77
N GLN A 105 -7.84 8.08 -20.73
CA GLN A 105 -7.50 9.50 -20.56
C GLN A 105 -5.99 9.75 -20.68
N LYS A 106 -5.59 10.85 -21.33
CA LYS A 106 -4.20 11.25 -21.60
C LYS A 106 -3.32 11.52 -20.35
N GLY A 107 -3.87 11.40 -19.13
CA GLY A 107 -3.14 11.66 -17.87
C GLY A 107 -2.37 10.47 -17.28
N TYR A 108 -2.57 9.25 -17.81
CA TYR A 108 -2.08 8.01 -17.18
C TYR A 108 -0.75 7.49 -17.76
N GLU A 109 -0.18 8.20 -18.73
CA GLU A 109 1.02 7.75 -19.46
C GLU A 109 2.25 7.60 -18.55
N ASN A 110 2.29 8.38 -17.47
CA ASN A 110 3.42 8.44 -16.56
C ASN A 110 3.31 7.54 -15.34
N ILE A 111 2.13 6.93 -15.08
CA ILE A 111 1.98 6.01 -13.94
C ILE A 111 2.93 4.83 -14.12
N ILE A 112 3.66 4.53 -13.06
CA ILE A 112 4.54 3.36 -12.95
C ILE A 112 4.17 2.49 -11.76
N PHE A 113 3.39 3.01 -10.81
CA PHE A 113 3.02 2.31 -9.59
C PHE A 113 1.54 2.40 -9.27
N HIS A 114 0.95 1.26 -8.93
CA HIS A 114 -0.35 1.16 -8.29
C HIS A 114 -0.12 0.58 -6.89
N VAL A 115 -0.41 1.37 -5.87
CA VAL A 115 -0.28 1.00 -4.47
C VAL A 115 -1.69 0.81 -3.92
N PHE A 116 -1.94 -0.32 -3.27
CA PHE A 116 -3.25 -0.57 -2.70
C PHE A 116 -3.16 -1.33 -1.39
N TYR A 117 -4.22 -1.23 -0.60
CA TYR A 117 -4.28 -1.95 0.66
C TYR A 117 -4.80 -3.38 0.48
N ASN A 118 -5.92 -3.58 -0.20
CA ASN A 118 -6.60 -4.88 -0.25
C ASN A 118 -6.47 -5.55 -1.64
N TYR A 119 -5.83 -6.72 -1.70
CA TYR A 119 -5.76 -7.54 -2.91
C TYR A 119 -7.05 -8.37 -3.10
N ASP A 120 -8.09 -7.74 -3.66
CA ASP A 120 -9.43 -8.32 -3.78
C ASP A 120 -9.72 -8.99 -5.13
N THR A 121 -8.84 -8.82 -6.13
CA THR A 121 -9.02 -9.39 -7.45
C THR A 121 -7.70 -9.84 -8.07
N LYS A 122 -7.75 -10.93 -8.84
CA LYS A 122 -6.63 -11.44 -9.66
C LYS A 122 -6.71 -10.98 -11.12
N LYS A 123 -7.72 -10.18 -11.48
CA LYS A 123 -7.90 -9.71 -12.86
C LYS A 123 -6.64 -9.00 -13.34
N GLU A 124 -6.11 -9.41 -14.48
CA GLU A 124 -4.93 -8.76 -15.03
C GLU A 124 -5.25 -7.33 -15.46
N ILE A 125 -4.36 -6.41 -15.09
CA ILE A 125 -4.39 -5.05 -15.61
C ILE A 125 -3.71 -5.10 -16.98
N VAL A 126 -4.52 -5.13 -18.04
CA VAL A 126 -4.03 -5.09 -19.42
C VAL A 126 -3.86 -3.62 -19.81
N LEU A 127 -2.60 -3.19 -19.90
CA LEU A 127 -2.23 -1.84 -20.30
C LEU A 127 -1.15 -1.89 -21.38
N ASN A 128 -1.09 -0.84 -22.20
CA ASN A 128 -0.01 -0.66 -23.19
C ASN A 128 1.36 -0.43 -22.52
N LYS A 129 1.37 -0.14 -21.21
CA LYS A 129 2.55 0.11 -20.40
C LYS A 129 2.52 -0.79 -19.17
N LYS A 130 3.69 -1.24 -18.74
CA LYS A 130 3.85 -1.99 -17.50
C LYS A 130 3.69 -1.08 -16.29
N ILE A 131 2.78 -1.44 -15.39
CA ILE A 131 2.62 -0.86 -14.06
C ILE A 131 3.06 -1.88 -13.02
N PHE A 132 3.77 -1.42 -12.00
CA PHE A 132 4.15 -2.23 -10.85
C PHE A 132 3.11 -2.09 -9.75
N GLU A 133 2.76 -3.21 -9.11
CA GLU A 133 1.68 -3.27 -8.13
C GLU A 133 2.24 -3.64 -6.75
N ILE A 134 1.89 -2.87 -5.71
CA ILE A 134 2.27 -3.12 -4.31
C ILE A 134 1.02 -3.24 -3.44
N CYS A 135 0.97 -4.31 -2.64
CA CYS A 135 -0.03 -4.49 -1.59
C CYS A 135 0.57 -4.08 -0.23
N LEU A 136 -0.13 -3.22 0.52
CA LEU A 136 0.30 -2.74 1.85
C LEU A 136 -0.35 -3.47 3.04
N LYS A 137 -1.34 -4.36 2.82
CA LYS A 137 -2.13 -4.99 3.91
C LYS A 137 -1.31 -5.54 5.06
N ASP A 138 -0.26 -6.28 4.74
CA ASP A 138 0.56 -7.02 5.70
C ASP A 138 1.87 -6.29 6.03
N ARG A 139 1.92 -4.97 5.77
CA ARG A 139 3.11 -4.14 5.93
C ARG A 139 2.88 -2.91 6.83
N ILE A 140 1.67 -2.66 7.30
CA ILE A 140 1.30 -1.55 8.19
C ILE A 140 1.24 -2.03 9.63
#